data_AF-A0A1Q3DUQ1-F1
#
_entry.id   AF-A0A1Q3DUQ1-F1
#
_cell.length_a   1.000
_cell.length_b   1.000
_cell.length_c   1.000
_cell.angle_alpha   90.00
_cell.angle_beta   90.00
_cell.angle_gamma   90.00
#
_symmetry.space_group_name_H-M   'P 1'
#
loop_
_entity.id
_entity.type
_entity.pdbx_description
1 polymer ?
#
loop_
_entity_poly.entity_id
_entity_poly.type
_entity_poly.pdbx_seq_one_letter_code
_entity_poly.pdbx_strand_id
1 'polypeptide(L)'
;MDPEESKVLNFQYAHWPELRLYEQEEHQARSERSHLITSTCEEAVNDPDYFRYYHMYRFFMTIQGFLQGDLDLTGRHQHRLDRLKPLWKQFFEDFHALKKCARVSVIEYHDHDGQIEPGLFYDIGKDDWTSFRLKWRIPRVIHFDDLVVEADCLSKYYLLYQDGPKIQRLCLLDLPVEILDHICSVMLLRDARLFSTSCKRLYTIGRQYIFQKLTLPIALTIH
;
A
#
# COMPACT_ATOMS: atom_id res chain seq x y z
N MET A 1 19.74 -4.18 -20.03
CA MET A 1 19.88 -3.49 -18.74
C MET A 1 21.26 -2.87 -18.76
N ASP A 2 21.33 -1.55 -18.78
CA ASP A 2 22.60 -0.83 -18.89
C ASP A 2 23.36 -0.96 -17.54
N PRO A 3 24.68 -1.21 -17.51
CA PRO A 3 25.42 -1.37 -16.25
C PRO A 3 25.36 -0.15 -15.33
N GLU A 4 25.03 1.02 -15.86
CA GLU A 4 24.80 2.24 -15.07
C GLU A 4 23.45 2.24 -14.33
N GLU A 5 22.38 1.67 -14.90
CA GLU A 5 21.08 1.54 -14.22
C GLU A 5 21.20 0.67 -12.95
N SER A 6 22.08 -0.34 -12.99
CA SER A 6 22.27 -1.27 -11.87
C SER A 6 23.02 -0.67 -10.68
N LYS A 7 23.81 0.41 -10.87
CA LYS A 7 24.50 1.10 -9.78
C LYS A 7 23.63 2.14 -9.09
N VAL A 8 22.68 2.75 -9.80
CA VAL A 8 21.69 3.69 -9.24
C VAL A 8 20.67 2.97 -8.35
N LEU A 9 20.35 1.71 -8.67
CA LEU A 9 19.40 0.89 -7.91
C LEU A 9 19.84 0.52 -6.48
N ASN A 10 21.14 0.58 -6.18
CA ASN A 10 21.69 0.15 -4.89
C ASN A 10 21.64 1.21 -3.78
N PHE A 11 21.30 2.47 -4.06
CA PHE A 11 21.55 3.53 -3.09
C PHE A 11 20.41 3.83 -2.09
N GLN A 12 19.16 3.40 -2.28
CA GLN A 12 18.06 3.85 -1.39
C GLN A 12 16.88 2.87 -1.30
N TYR A 13 17.09 1.66 -0.75
CA TYR A 13 15.98 0.91 -0.13
C TYR A 13 15.78 1.29 1.35
N ALA A 14 16.73 2.01 1.95
CA ALA A 14 16.75 2.30 3.38
C ALA A 14 15.82 3.44 3.84
N HIS A 15 15.08 4.12 2.95
CA HIS A 15 14.40 5.39 3.27
C HIS A 15 12.90 5.41 2.97
N TRP A 16 12.34 4.35 2.38
CA TRP A 16 10.89 4.29 2.19
C TRP A 16 10.22 3.97 3.54
N PRO A 17 9.18 4.71 3.93
CA PRO A 17 8.45 4.44 5.17
C PRO A 17 7.87 3.02 5.15
N GLU A 18 7.66 2.45 6.34
CA GLU A 18 7.00 1.14 6.45
C GLU A 18 5.54 1.29 6.02
N LEU A 19 5.20 0.64 4.90
CA LEU A 19 3.88 0.68 4.29
C LEU A 19 3.43 -0.77 4.02
N ARG A 20 2.27 -1.17 4.55
CA ARG A 20 1.81 -2.58 4.48
C ARG A 20 0.58 -2.83 3.60
N LEU A 21 -0.09 -1.80 3.07
CA LEU A 21 -1.21 -2.00 2.14
C LEU A 21 -0.74 -2.79 0.90
N TYR A 22 -1.47 -3.78 0.45
CA TYR A 22 -1.13 -4.57 -0.75
C TYR A 22 0.15 -5.42 -0.65
N GLU A 23 0.63 -5.76 0.56
CA GLU A 23 1.80 -6.65 0.70
C GLU A 23 1.55 -8.06 0.13
N GLN A 24 0.32 -8.58 0.29
CA GLN A 24 -0.04 -9.91 -0.20
C GLN A 24 -0.13 -9.93 -1.71
N GLU A 25 -0.74 -8.91 -2.31
CA GLU A 25 -0.90 -8.72 -3.74
C GLU A 25 0.46 -8.48 -4.41
N GLU A 26 1.35 -7.70 -3.78
CA GLU A 26 2.73 -7.55 -4.25
C GLU A 26 3.47 -8.89 -4.20
N HIS A 27 3.34 -9.65 -3.11
CA HIS A 27 3.96 -10.98 -2.97
C HIS A 27 3.41 -11.96 -4.02
N GLN A 28 2.09 -11.95 -4.25
CA GLN A 28 1.44 -12.77 -5.25
C GLN A 28 1.92 -12.40 -6.66
N ALA A 29 1.93 -11.11 -7.02
CA ALA A 29 2.43 -10.65 -8.32
C ALA A 29 3.91 -11.02 -8.55
N ARG A 30 4.74 -10.96 -7.51
CA ARG A 30 6.14 -11.45 -7.56
C ARG A 30 6.20 -12.96 -7.78
N SER A 31 5.35 -13.73 -7.10
CA SER A 31 5.31 -15.20 -7.19
C SER A 31 4.76 -15.67 -8.54
N GLU A 32 3.66 -15.10 -9.01
CA GLU A 32 3.02 -15.43 -10.29
C GLU A 32 3.95 -15.11 -11.47
N ARG A 33 4.72 -14.03 -11.38
CA ARG A 33 5.78 -13.74 -12.36
C ARG A 33 6.83 -14.84 -12.44
N SER A 34 7.25 -15.40 -11.30
CA SER A 34 8.18 -16.54 -11.27
C SER A 34 7.63 -17.73 -12.06
N HIS A 35 6.30 -17.88 -12.11
CA HIS A 35 5.61 -18.95 -12.84
C HIS A 35 5.24 -18.59 -14.29
N LEU A 36 5.10 -17.29 -14.63
CA LEU A 36 4.66 -16.80 -15.95
C LEU A 36 5.79 -16.49 -16.94
N ILE A 37 7.07 -16.71 -16.60
CA ILE A 37 8.19 -16.66 -17.57
C ILE A 37 8.01 -17.68 -18.73
N THR A 38 6.94 -18.48 -18.74
CA THR A 38 6.64 -19.47 -19.78
C THR A 38 5.45 -19.15 -20.71
N SER A 39 4.75 -18.01 -20.61
CA SER A 39 3.60 -17.79 -21.52
C SER A 39 3.17 -16.33 -21.74
N THR A 40 3.55 -15.81 -22.91
CA THR A 40 2.83 -14.88 -23.82
C THR A 40 1.80 -13.87 -23.26
N CYS A 41 2.25 -12.63 -23.03
CA CYS A 41 1.57 -11.35 -23.30
C CYS A 41 2.60 -10.21 -23.13
N GLU A 42 3.23 -9.77 -24.23
CA GLU A 42 4.65 -9.35 -24.22
C GLU A 42 5.00 -7.93 -23.73
N GLU A 43 4.07 -7.02 -23.45
CA GLU A 43 4.46 -5.63 -23.11
C GLU A 43 4.17 -5.21 -21.66
N ALA A 44 3.05 -5.64 -21.07
CA ALA A 44 2.77 -5.40 -19.65
C ALA A 44 3.39 -6.46 -18.72
N VAL A 45 3.47 -7.73 -19.17
CA VAL A 45 4.03 -8.85 -18.38
C VAL A 45 5.56 -8.82 -18.34
N ASN A 46 6.20 -8.14 -19.31
CA ASN A 46 7.66 -8.08 -19.42
C ASN A 46 8.30 -6.90 -18.69
N ASP A 47 7.54 -5.97 -18.08
CA ASP A 47 8.17 -4.91 -17.27
C ASP A 47 8.77 -5.54 -15.99
N PRO A 48 10.11 -5.62 -15.82
CA PRO A 48 10.76 -6.14 -14.61
C PRO A 48 10.26 -5.49 -13.32
N ASP A 49 9.68 -4.30 -13.42
CA ASP A 49 9.27 -3.48 -12.30
C ASP A 49 7.75 -3.43 -12.07
N TYR A 50 6.94 -4.30 -12.70
CA TYR A 50 5.48 -4.31 -12.51
C TYR A 50 5.04 -4.30 -11.04
N PHE A 51 5.71 -5.05 -10.16
CA PHE A 51 5.38 -5.07 -8.72
C PHE A 51 5.51 -3.69 -8.04
N ARG A 52 6.27 -2.74 -8.61
CA ARG A 52 6.37 -1.36 -8.13
C ARG A 52 5.08 -0.57 -8.32
N TYR A 53 4.14 -1.08 -9.12
CA TYR A 53 2.78 -0.56 -9.18
C TYR A 53 2.18 -0.48 -7.76
N TYR A 54 2.31 -1.56 -7.00
CA TYR A 54 1.82 -1.61 -5.62
C TYR A 54 2.55 -0.63 -4.71
N HIS A 55 3.82 -0.30 -4.97
CA HIS A 55 4.55 0.71 -4.16
C HIS A 55 3.96 2.10 -4.37
N MET A 56 3.71 2.48 -5.62
CA MET A 56 3.09 3.76 -5.94
C MET A 56 1.66 3.84 -5.39
N TYR A 57 0.85 2.82 -5.65
CA TYR A 57 -0.53 2.81 -5.20
C TYR A 57 -0.64 2.84 -3.66
N ARG A 58 0.23 2.08 -2.98
CA ARG A 58 0.37 2.10 -1.52
C ARG A 58 0.76 3.47 -0.98
N PHE A 59 1.58 4.23 -1.69
CA PHE A 59 1.95 5.59 -1.29
C PHE A 59 0.73 6.51 -1.26
N PHE A 60 -0.05 6.56 -2.34
CA PHE A 60 -1.29 7.36 -2.41
C PHE A 60 -2.32 6.89 -1.37
N MET A 61 -2.60 5.58 -1.34
CA MET A 61 -3.59 5.01 -0.42
C MET A 61 -3.22 5.21 1.05
N THR A 62 -1.93 5.27 1.37
CA THR A 62 -1.50 5.57 2.75
C THR A 62 -1.84 7.01 3.13
N ILE A 63 -1.56 7.99 2.27
CA ILE A 63 -1.90 9.39 2.54
C ILE A 63 -3.42 9.55 2.63
N GLN A 64 -4.16 8.94 1.70
CA GLN A 64 -5.62 8.91 1.74
C GLN A 64 -6.13 8.33 3.06
N GLY A 65 -5.59 7.19 3.49
CA GLY A 65 -6.02 6.53 4.72
C GLY A 65 -5.74 7.36 5.98
N PHE A 66 -4.66 8.14 5.99
CA PHE A 66 -4.44 9.15 7.03
C PHE A 66 -5.54 10.24 7.03
N LEU A 67 -5.99 10.72 5.88
CA LEU A 67 -7.05 11.74 5.78
C LEU A 67 -8.43 11.17 6.17
N GLN A 68 -8.79 10.02 5.63
CA GLN A 68 -10.07 9.35 5.90
C GLN A 68 -10.17 8.84 7.34
N GLY A 69 -9.03 8.42 7.88
CA GLY A 69 -8.93 7.74 9.16
C GLY A 69 -9.16 6.24 9.10
N ASP A 70 -8.86 5.62 7.96
CA ASP A 70 -8.94 4.18 7.74
C ASP A 70 -7.69 3.72 6.96
N LEU A 71 -6.94 2.74 7.49
CA LEU A 71 -5.61 2.37 6.98
C LEU A 71 -5.32 0.87 7.21
N ASP A 72 -4.11 0.39 6.86
CA ASP A 72 -3.60 -0.99 6.92
C ASP A 72 -3.50 -1.66 8.31
N LEU A 73 -4.28 -1.23 9.31
CA LEU A 73 -4.27 -1.75 10.69
C LEU A 73 -2.90 -1.70 11.41
N THR A 74 -1.85 -1.19 10.77
CA THR A 74 -0.54 -0.95 11.41
C THR A 74 -0.53 0.32 12.26
N GLY A 75 -1.66 1.04 12.27
CA GLY A 75 -1.88 2.22 13.08
C GLY A 75 -1.60 3.52 12.33
N ARG A 76 -2.42 4.54 12.64
CA ARG A 76 -2.26 5.90 12.13
C ARG A 76 -1.43 6.73 13.10
N HIS A 77 -0.18 6.36 13.29
CA HIS A 77 0.71 7.01 14.24
C HIS A 77 1.37 8.27 13.67
N GLN A 78 1.54 9.30 14.51
CA GLN A 78 2.14 10.58 14.12
C GLN A 78 3.54 10.40 13.51
N HIS A 79 4.40 9.59 14.12
CA HIS A 79 5.76 9.36 13.63
C HIS A 79 5.81 8.77 12.20
N ARG A 80 4.79 7.98 11.81
CA ARG A 80 4.69 7.42 10.46
C ARG A 80 4.30 8.50 9.46
N LEU A 81 3.33 9.35 9.83
CA LEU A 81 2.97 10.51 9.03
C LEU A 81 4.14 11.48 8.87
N ASP A 82 4.90 11.75 9.93
CA ASP A 82 6.04 12.67 9.91
C ASP A 82 7.13 12.22 8.93
N ARG A 83 7.33 10.90 8.78
CA ARG A 83 8.25 10.32 7.79
C ARG A 83 7.72 10.43 6.36
N LEU A 84 6.40 10.27 6.18
CA LEU A 84 5.73 10.30 4.88
C LEU A 84 5.56 11.71 4.32
N LYS A 85 5.22 12.67 5.18
CA LYS A 85 4.88 14.04 4.80
C LYS A 85 5.95 14.76 3.95
N PRO A 86 7.26 14.71 4.24
CA PRO A 86 8.25 15.36 3.39
C PRO A 86 8.36 14.71 2.01
N LEU A 87 8.28 13.38 1.93
CA LEU A 87 8.28 12.64 0.67
C LEU A 87 7.05 12.98 -0.17
N TRP A 88 5.86 13.00 0.46
CA TRP A 88 4.62 13.41 -0.17
C TRP A 88 4.69 14.83 -0.73
N LYS A 89 5.19 15.78 0.07
CA LYS A 89 5.36 17.16 -0.36
C LYS A 89 6.27 17.26 -1.58
N GLN A 90 7.44 16.61 -1.54
CA GLN A 90 8.39 16.65 -2.64
C GLN A 90 7.83 16.00 -3.92
N PHE A 91 7.12 14.87 -3.78
CA PHE A 91 6.44 14.21 -4.89
C PHE A 91 5.44 15.15 -5.56
N PHE A 92 4.58 15.76 -4.75
CA PHE A 92 3.52 16.62 -5.23
C PHE A 92 4.05 17.90 -5.89
N GLU A 93 5.14 18.46 -5.38
CA GLU A 93 5.84 19.61 -5.97
C GLU A 93 6.40 19.26 -7.37
N ASP A 94 7.14 18.17 -7.48
CA ASP A 94 7.68 17.71 -8.77
C ASP A 94 6.57 17.35 -9.76
N PHE A 95 5.53 16.65 -9.27
CA PHE A 95 4.40 16.22 -10.08
C PHE A 95 3.66 17.43 -10.67
N HIS A 96 3.41 18.47 -9.86
CA HIS A 96 2.77 19.69 -10.36
C HIS A 96 3.66 20.51 -11.28
N ALA A 97 4.97 20.53 -11.04
CA ALA A 97 5.90 21.16 -11.98
C ALA A 97 5.82 20.47 -13.35
N LEU A 98 5.79 19.13 -13.37
CA LEU A 98 5.64 18.36 -14.60
C LEU A 98 4.25 18.54 -15.26
N LYS A 99 3.17 18.47 -14.47
CA LYS A 99 1.78 18.66 -14.95
C LYS A 99 1.59 20.02 -15.62
N LYS A 100 2.28 21.07 -15.15
CA LYS A 100 2.23 22.42 -15.76
C LYS A 100 2.91 22.50 -17.12
N CYS A 101 3.89 21.64 -17.40
CA CYS A 101 4.57 21.57 -18.69
C CYS A 101 3.82 20.72 -19.72
N ALA A 102 2.83 19.94 -19.28
CA ALA A 102 2.04 19.08 -20.14
C ALA A 102 1.13 19.89 -21.07
N ARG A 103 1.01 19.45 -22.33
CA ARG A 103 -0.04 19.91 -23.23
C ARG A 103 -1.30 19.13 -22.92
N VAL A 104 -2.42 19.83 -22.75
CA VAL A 104 -3.70 19.21 -22.44
C VAL A 104 -4.57 19.20 -23.68
N SER A 105 -5.02 18.02 -24.09
CA SER A 105 -6.07 17.84 -25.10
C SER A 105 -7.31 17.22 -24.46
N VAL A 106 -8.46 17.53 -25.03
CA VAL A 106 -9.71 16.83 -24.69
C VAL A 106 -9.87 15.70 -25.68
N ILE A 107 -10.03 14.48 -25.17
CA ILE A 107 -10.33 13.29 -25.95
C ILE A 107 -11.70 12.75 -25.53
N GLU A 108 -12.42 12.16 -26.46
CA GLU A 108 -13.69 11.48 -26.18
C GLU A 108 -13.40 9.99 -25.95
N TYR A 109 -13.90 9.42 -24.87
CA TYR A 109 -13.85 7.98 -24.62
C TYR A 109 -15.24 7.42 -24.40
N HIS A 110 -15.44 6.16 -24.80
CA HIS A 110 -16.67 5.44 -24.52
C HIS A 110 -16.58 4.78 -23.14
N ASP A 111 -17.57 5.04 -22.29
CA ASP A 111 -17.71 4.31 -21.03
C ASP A 111 -18.20 2.86 -21.25
N HIS A 112 -18.36 2.12 -20.16
CA HIS A 112 -18.85 0.73 -20.22
C HIS A 112 -20.28 0.60 -20.75
N ASP A 113 -21.08 1.67 -20.69
CA ASP A 113 -22.45 1.75 -21.17
C ASP A 113 -22.53 2.33 -22.60
N GLY A 114 -21.38 2.62 -23.22
CA GLY A 114 -21.23 3.18 -24.57
C GLY A 114 -21.43 4.69 -24.66
N GLN A 115 -21.62 5.40 -23.54
CA GLN A 115 -21.73 6.86 -23.51
C GLN A 115 -20.38 7.51 -23.80
N ILE A 116 -20.42 8.64 -24.51
CA ILE A 116 -19.23 9.41 -24.81
C ILE A 116 -18.99 10.38 -23.66
N GLU A 117 -17.89 10.18 -22.94
CA GLU A 117 -17.45 11.05 -21.86
C GLU A 117 -16.18 11.82 -22.28
N PRO A 118 -16.10 13.12 -22.01
CA PRO A 118 -14.90 13.89 -22.26
C PRO A 118 -13.81 13.55 -21.23
N GLY A 119 -12.62 13.23 -21.72
CA GLY A 119 -11.40 12.99 -20.95
C GLY A 119 -10.33 14.02 -21.23
N LEU A 120 -9.51 14.29 -20.22
CA LEU A 120 -8.29 15.06 -20.41
C LEU A 120 -7.13 14.10 -20.69
N PHE A 121 -6.40 14.37 -21.76
CA PHE A 121 -5.16 13.67 -22.10
C PHE A 121 -3.98 14.62 -21.92
N TYR A 122 -2.95 14.15 -21.23
CA TYR A 122 -1.76 14.93 -20.92
C TYR A 122 -0.56 14.48 -21.78
N ASP A 123 -0.22 15.28 -22.78
CA ASP A 123 0.97 15.06 -23.61
C ASP A 123 2.20 15.71 -22.96
N ILE A 124 3.17 14.87 -22.58
CA ILE A 124 4.39 15.24 -21.87
C ILE A 124 5.60 14.81 -22.68
N GLY A 125 6.61 15.68 -22.72
CA GLY A 125 7.91 15.37 -23.30
C GLY A 125 8.47 14.05 -22.75
N LYS A 126 8.82 13.13 -23.65
CA LYS A 126 9.30 11.78 -23.30
C LYS A 126 10.45 11.80 -22.28
N ASP A 127 11.38 12.75 -22.42
CA ASP A 127 12.55 12.85 -21.55
C ASP A 127 12.19 13.35 -20.15
N ASP A 128 11.28 14.33 -20.05
CA ASP A 128 10.77 14.84 -18.77
C ASP A 128 10.00 13.76 -18.02
N TRP A 129 9.12 13.03 -18.73
CA TRP A 129 8.38 11.91 -18.15
C TRP A 129 9.32 10.80 -17.69
N THR A 130 10.29 10.41 -18.52
CA THR A 130 11.27 9.36 -18.17
C THR A 130 12.08 9.77 -16.93
N SER A 131 12.54 11.01 -16.87
CA SER A 131 13.31 11.54 -15.73
C SER A 131 12.49 11.54 -14.44
N PHE A 132 11.24 12.00 -14.50
CA PHE A 132 10.32 11.98 -13.37
C PHE A 132 10.05 10.56 -12.89
N ARG A 133 9.79 9.64 -13.82
CA ARG A 133 9.55 8.23 -13.50
C ARG A 133 10.73 7.57 -12.84
N LEU A 134 11.95 7.80 -13.32
CA LEU A 134 13.16 7.24 -12.71
C LEU A 134 13.36 7.78 -11.29
N LYS A 135 13.17 9.08 -11.08
CA LYS A 135 13.25 9.72 -9.75
C LYS A 135 12.29 9.09 -8.76
N TRP A 136 11.04 8.91 -9.17
CA TRP A 136 9.95 8.40 -8.30
C TRP A 136 9.72 6.89 -8.42
N ARG A 137 10.59 6.18 -9.14
CA ARG A 137 10.56 4.72 -9.37
C ARG A 137 9.21 4.20 -9.91
N ILE A 138 8.61 4.98 -10.80
CA ILE A 138 7.29 4.69 -11.37
C ILE A 138 7.45 3.62 -12.47
N PRO A 139 6.75 2.47 -12.37
CA PRO A 139 6.82 1.39 -13.36
C PRO A 139 6.30 1.83 -14.73
N ARG A 140 6.67 1.10 -15.80
CA ARG A 140 6.33 1.46 -17.19
C ARG A 140 4.86 1.29 -17.51
N VAL A 141 4.20 0.44 -16.75
CA VAL A 141 2.76 0.21 -16.85
C VAL A 141 1.91 1.40 -16.37
N ILE A 142 2.48 2.32 -15.57
CA ILE A 142 1.75 3.52 -15.12
C ILE A 142 2.00 4.65 -16.10
N HIS A 143 0.93 5.18 -16.67
CA HIS A 143 0.93 6.37 -17.51
C HIS A 143 0.79 7.65 -16.67
N PHE A 144 1.09 8.80 -17.28
CA PHE A 144 0.98 10.06 -16.55
C PHE A 144 -0.47 10.40 -16.20
N ASP A 145 -1.42 10.07 -17.09
CA ASP A 145 -2.85 10.27 -16.85
C ASP A 145 -3.34 9.52 -15.61
N ASP A 146 -2.84 8.29 -15.38
CA ASP A 146 -3.16 7.51 -14.18
C ASP A 146 -2.74 8.26 -12.90
N LEU A 147 -1.53 8.86 -12.90
CA LEU A 147 -1.07 9.66 -11.77
C LEU A 147 -1.90 10.94 -11.58
N VAL A 148 -2.38 11.54 -12.66
CA VAL A 148 -3.26 12.70 -12.58
C VAL A 148 -4.57 12.33 -11.90
N VAL A 149 -5.20 11.21 -12.28
CA VAL A 149 -6.43 10.73 -11.65
C VAL A 149 -6.23 10.51 -10.16
N GLU A 150 -5.15 9.81 -9.77
CA GLU A 150 -4.84 9.55 -8.36
C GLU A 150 -4.55 10.83 -7.57
N ALA A 151 -3.76 11.75 -8.12
CA ALA A 151 -3.44 13.02 -7.48
C ALA A 151 -4.67 13.93 -7.34
N ASP A 152 -5.54 13.97 -8.35
CA ASP A 152 -6.76 14.78 -8.32
C ASP A 152 -7.79 14.16 -7.35
N CYS A 153 -7.88 12.83 -7.28
CA CYS A 153 -8.66 12.11 -6.26
C CYS A 153 -8.21 12.47 -4.85
N LEU A 154 -6.89 12.41 -4.60
CA LEU A 154 -6.34 12.76 -3.30
C LEU A 154 -6.52 14.24 -2.95
N SER A 155 -6.44 15.13 -3.94
CA SER A 155 -6.73 16.56 -3.78
C SER A 155 -8.18 16.80 -3.33
N LYS A 156 -9.15 16.04 -3.85
CA LYS A 156 -10.54 16.08 -3.37
C LYS A 156 -10.63 15.66 -1.90
N TYR A 157 -9.89 14.63 -1.48
CA TYR A 157 -9.86 14.24 -0.06
C TYR A 157 -9.28 15.31 0.85
N TYR A 158 -8.24 16.04 0.42
CA TYR A 158 -7.74 17.19 1.18
C TYR A 158 -8.79 18.29 1.36
N LEU A 159 -9.64 18.51 0.36
CA LEU A 159 -10.74 19.48 0.45
C LEU A 159 -11.87 19.01 1.37
N LEU A 160 -12.17 17.70 1.35
CA LEU A 160 -13.22 17.10 2.18
C LEU A 160 -12.82 16.99 3.66
N TYR A 161 -11.55 16.70 3.95
CA TYR A 161 -11.03 16.49 5.30
C TYR A 161 -10.19 17.69 5.78
N GLN A 162 -10.85 18.83 5.97
CA GLN A 162 -10.21 20.09 6.37
C GLN A 162 -9.51 20.03 7.74
N ASP A 163 -9.94 19.12 8.61
CA ASP A 163 -9.32 18.88 9.93
C ASP A 163 -7.91 18.27 9.82
N GLY A 164 -7.50 17.87 8.61
CA GLY A 164 -6.22 17.25 8.33
C GLY A 164 -6.17 15.75 8.65
N PRO A 165 -4.96 15.16 8.67
CA PRO A 165 -4.76 13.75 8.93
C PRO A 165 -5.29 13.30 10.30
N LYS A 166 -6.07 12.21 10.32
CA LYS A 166 -6.64 11.61 11.53
C LYS A 166 -5.66 10.64 12.19
N ILE A 167 -4.99 11.13 13.23
CA ILE A 167 -4.04 10.35 14.04
C ILE A 167 -4.77 9.49 15.07
N GLN A 168 -4.39 8.22 15.13
CA GLN A 168 -4.88 7.27 16.12
C GLN A 168 -4.27 7.59 17.49
N ARG A 169 -5.13 7.95 18.45
CA ARG A 169 -4.73 8.26 19.84
C ARG A 169 -4.76 7.06 20.76
N LEU A 170 -5.64 6.10 20.48
CA LEU A 170 -5.85 4.90 21.29
C LEU A 170 -5.47 3.67 20.47
N CYS A 171 -4.55 2.89 21.00
CA CYS A 171 -4.16 1.59 20.50
C CYS A 171 -4.80 0.52 21.37
N LEU A 172 -5.01 -0.67 20.80
CA LEU A 172 -5.47 -1.82 21.57
C LEU A 172 -4.57 -2.07 22.81
N LEU A 173 -3.26 -1.89 22.66
CA LEU A 173 -2.29 -2.08 23.73
C LEU A 173 -2.34 -1.01 24.83
N ASP A 174 -3.07 0.09 24.62
CA ASP A 174 -3.26 1.12 25.65
C ASP A 174 -4.35 0.72 26.65
N LEU A 175 -5.12 -0.34 26.35
CA LEU A 175 -6.11 -0.89 27.28
C LEU A 175 -5.42 -1.54 28.51
N PRO A 176 -6.06 -1.47 29.69
CA PRO A 176 -5.65 -2.25 30.85
C PRO A 176 -5.57 -3.74 30.52
N VAL A 177 -4.66 -4.45 31.18
CA VAL A 177 -4.42 -5.88 30.90
C VAL A 177 -5.67 -6.72 31.16
N GLU A 178 -6.49 -6.34 32.15
CA GLU A 178 -7.74 -6.97 32.52
C GLU A 178 -8.78 -6.91 31.39
N ILE A 179 -8.80 -5.80 30.64
CA ILE A 179 -9.69 -5.65 29.49
C ILE A 179 -9.20 -6.51 28.34
N LEU A 180 -7.89 -6.56 28.10
CA LEU A 180 -7.30 -7.42 27.06
C LEU A 180 -7.49 -8.92 27.37
N ASP A 181 -7.37 -9.29 28.65
CA ASP A 181 -7.64 -10.62 29.17
C ASP A 181 -9.11 -10.99 28.95
N HIS A 182 -10.04 -10.11 29.33
CA HIS A 182 -11.47 -10.31 29.10
C HIS A 182 -11.80 -10.46 27.62
N ILE A 183 -11.25 -9.61 26.74
CA ILE A 183 -11.40 -9.72 25.29
C ILE A 183 -10.95 -11.11 24.82
N CYS A 184 -9.80 -11.58 25.30
CA CYS A 184 -9.29 -12.90 24.91
C CYS A 184 -10.16 -14.05 25.47
N SER A 185 -10.78 -13.88 26.64
CA SER A 185 -11.66 -14.88 27.26
C SER A 185 -12.95 -15.16 26.48
N VAL A 186 -13.44 -14.17 25.72
CA VAL A 186 -14.65 -14.29 24.90
C VAL A 186 -14.38 -14.61 23.43
N MET A 187 -13.10 -14.65 23.01
CA MET A 187 -12.71 -14.99 21.64
C MET A 187 -12.88 -16.48 21.35
N LEU A 188 -13.20 -16.80 20.09
CA LEU A 188 -13.07 -18.17 19.59
C LEU A 188 -11.58 -18.57 19.59
N LEU A 189 -11.31 -19.87 19.73
CA LEU A 189 -9.93 -20.39 19.77
C LEU A 189 -9.09 -19.97 18.55
N ARG A 190 -9.72 -19.93 17.36
CA ARG A 190 -9.08 -19.45 16.13
C ARG A 190 -8.63 -18.00 16.26
N ASP A 191 -9.49 -17.14 16.78
CA ASP A 191 -9.23 -15.70 16.89
C ASP A 191 -8.23 -15.40 18.01
N ALA A 192 -8.31 -16.13 19.13
CA ALA A 192 -7.35 -16.04 20.22
C ALA A 192 -5.91 -16.41 19.77
N ARG A 193 -5.78 -17.39 18.85
CA ARG A 193 -4.49 -17.71 18.20
C ARG A 193 -3.99 -16.55 17.36
N LEU A 194 -4.83 -16.00 16.49
CA LEU A 194 -4.45 -14.84 15.65
C LEU A 194 -4.06 -13.63 16.51
N PHE A 195 -4.87 -13.31 17.52
CA PHE A 195 -4.61 -12.25 18.49
C PHE A 195 -3.26 -12.42 19.19
N SER A 196 -2.93 -13.64 19.61
CA SER A 196 -1.68 -13.95 20.30
C SER A 196 -0.46 -13.91 19.38
N THR A 197 -0.62 -14.14 18.07
CA THR A 197 0.49 -14.07 17.11
C THR A 197 0.89 -12.65 16.75
N SER A 198 0.09 -11.65 17.09
CA SER A 198 0.31 -10.25 16.71
C SER A 198 1.55 -9.62 17.38
N CYS A 199 1.74 -9.80 18.69
CA CYS A 199 2.92 -9.28 19.41
C CYS A 199 3.19 -10.02 20.72
N LYS A 200 4.40 -9.83 21.29
CA LYS A 200 4.81 -10.50 22.54
C LYS A 200 3.86 -10.25 23.72
N ARG A 201 3.30 -9.04 23.84
CA ARG A 201 2.37 -8.70 24.93
C ARG A 201 1.04 -9.43 24.78
N LEU A 202 0.46 -9.44 23.58
CA LEU A 202 -0.78 -10.17 23.31
C LEU A 202 -0.56 -11.69 23.38
N TYR A 203 0.61 -12.17 22.98
CA TYR A 203 1.01 -13.57 23.16
C TYR A 203 0.95 -13.99 24.62
N THR A 204 1.55 -13.20 25.53
CA THR A 204 1.54 -13.49 26.97
C THR A 204 0.12 -13.60 27.52
N ILE A 205 -0.78 -12.69 27.12
CA ILE A 205 -2.18 -12.68 27.57
C ILE A 205 -2.95 -13.86 26.97
N GLY A 206 -2.82 -14.10 25.67
CA GLY A 206 -3.62 -15.10 24.98
C GLY A 206 -3.16 -16.54 25.17
N ARG A 207 -1.92 -16.77 25.63
CA ARG A 207 -1.35 -18.11 25.85
C ARG A 207 -2.26 -18.99 26.70
N GLN A 208 -2.82 -18.46 27.79
CA GLN A 208 -3.68 -19.23 28.68
C GLN A 208 -4.96 -19.74 27.98
N TYR A 209 -5.51 -18.99 27.02
CA TYR A 209 -6.73 -19.35 26.31
C TYR A 209 -6.49 -20.32 25.15
N ILE A 210 -5.30 -20.28 24.53
CA ILE A 210 -4.93 -21.20 23.45
C ILE A 210 -4.79 -22.64 23.96
N PHE A 211 -4.21 -22.81 25.15
CA PHE A 211 -3.82 -24.13 25.68
C PHE A 211 -4.86 -24.74 26.65
N GLN A 212 -5.90 -24.01 27.06
CA GLN A 212 -6.94 -24.52 27.98
C GLN A 212 -7.78 -25.68 27.43
N LYS A 213 -7.94 -25.80 26.10
CA LYS A 213 -8.80 -26.82 25.45
C LYS A 213 -8.03 -27.81 24.57
N LEU A 214 -6.78 -28.12 24.90
CA LEU A 214 -6.11 -29.28 24.30
C LEU A 214 -6.71 -30.56 24.90
N THR A 215 -7.80 -31.03 24.33
CA THR A 215 -8.22 -32.43 24.47
C THR A 215 -7.28 -33.24 23.59
N LEU A 216 -6.26 -33.84 24.21
CA LEU A 216 -5.49 -34.89 23.55
C LEU A 216 -6.38 -36.13 23.50
N PRO A 217 -6.79 -36.61 22.32
CA PRO A 217 -7.45 -37.91 22.23
C PRO A 217 -6.39 -38.96 22.54
N ILE A 218 -6.24 -39.29 23.82
CA ILE A 218 -5.47 -40.45 24.23
C ILE A 218 -6.38 -41.65 23.91
N ALA A 219 -6.19 -42.22 22.72
CA ALA A 219 -6.73 -43.54 22.41
C ALA A 219 -6.01 -44.55 23.31
N LEU A 220 -6.57 -44.81 24.49
CA LEU A 220 -6.17 -45.94 25.32
C LEU A 220 -6.72 -47.20 24.64
N THR A 221 -5.93 -47.75 23.72
CA THR A 221 -6.14 -49.11 23.22
C THR A 221 -5.70 -50.06 24.33
N ILE A 222 -6.63 -50.42 25.22
CA ILE A 222 -6.42 -51.48 26.21
C ILE A 222 -6.67 -52.80 25.47
N HIS A 223 -5.61 -53.58 25.26
CA HIS A 223 -5.65 -54.96 24.77
C HIS A 223 -5.90 -55.93 25.92
#